data_AF-A0A7W5PHF4-F1
#
_entry.id   AF-A0A7W5PHF4-F1
#
_cell.length_a   1.000
_cell.length_b   1.000
_cell.length_c   1.000
_cell.angle_alpha   90.00
_cell.angle_beta   90.00
_cell.angle_gamma   90.00
#
_symmetry.space_group_name_H-M   'P 1'
#
loop_
_entity.id
_entity.type
_entity.pdbx_description
1 polymer ?
#
loop_
_entity_poly.entity_id
_entity_poly.type
_entity_poly.pdbx_seq_one_letter_code
_entity_poly.pdbx_strand_id
1 'polypeptide(L)' 'MSKSDDLAYFQKRAEAELVMAQRADNAKACNSHYELASRYLDLVQGSSAK' A
#
# COMPACT_ATOMS: atom_id res chain seq x y z
N MET A 1 2.64 5.82 19.28
CA MET A 1 3.30 5.03 18.23
C MET A 1 4.46 5.86 17.72
N SER A 2 5.65 5.25 17.59
CA SER A 2 6.84 5.93 17.06
C SER A 2 6.67 6.13 15.55
N LYS A 3 7.31 7.15 14.98
CA LYS A 3 7.34 7.36 13.52
C LYS A 3 7.84 6.11 12.76
N SER A 4 8.74 5.34 13.38
CA SER A 4 9.21 4.06 12.83
C SER A 4 8.13 2.97 12.84
N ASP A 5 7.26 2.95 13.84
CA ASP A 5 6.14 2.01 13.92
C ASP A 5 5.10 2.30 12.83
N ASP A 6 4.87 3.59 12.54
CA ASP A 6 3.95 4.02 11.49
C ASP A 6 4.48 3.64 10.10
N LEU A 7 5.78 3.82 9.84
CA LEU A 7 6.42 3.40 8.58
C LEU A 7 6.33 1.88 8.38
N ALA A 8 6.65 1.10 9.43
CA ALA A 8 6.54 -0.35 9.37
C ALA A 8 5.09 -0.82 9.14
N TYR A 9 4.12 -0.13 9.76
CA TYR A 9 2.70 -0.38 9.54
C TYR A 9 2.32 -0.15 8.07
N PHE A 10 2.65 1.01 7.50
CA PHE A 10 2.31 1.32 6.11
C PHE A 10 2.99 0.38 5.13
N GLN A 11 4.24 0.01 5.36
CA GLN A 11 4.93 -0.96 4.51
C GLN A 11 4.24 -2.33 4.54
N LYS A 12 3.91 -2.84 5.73
CA LYS A 12 3.19 -4.11 5.88
C LYS A 12 1.81 -4.08 5.20
N ARG A 13 1.12 -2.93 5.27
CA ARG A 13 -0.16 -2.73 4.58
C ARG A 13 0.01 -2.74 3.06
N ALA A 14 1.01 -2.04 2.53
CA ALA A 14 1.31 -2.04 1.10
C ALA A 14 1.55 -3.46 0.57
N GLU A 15 2.36 -4.26 1.28
CA GLU A 15 2.64 -5.65 0.92
C GLU A 15 1.38 -6.52 0.92
N ALA A 16 0.50 -6.35 1.92
CA ALA A 16 -0.77 -7.07 1.98
C ALA A 16 -1.68 -6.73 0.79
N GLU A 17 -1.77 -5.46 0.39
CA GLU A 17 -2.56 -5.05 -0.78
C GLU A 17 -1.97 -5.62 -2.07
N LEU A 18 -0.64 -5.69 -2.22
CA LEU A 18 0.00 -6.33 -3.39
C LEU A 18 -0.33 -7.82 -3.49
N VAL A 19 -0.35 -8.54 -2.36
CA VAL A 19 -0.80 -9.95 -2.33
C VAL A 19 -2.26 -10.07 -2.74
N MET A 20 -3.12 -9.15 -2.32
CA MET A 20 -4.52 -9.12 -2.72
C MET A 20 -4.68 -8.78 -4.21
N ALA A 21 -3.87 -7.84 -4.73
CA ALA A 21 -3.83 -7.50 -6.15
C ALA A 21 -3.48 -8.71 -7.02
N GLN A 22 -2.49 -9.50 -6.59
CA GLN A 22 -2.08 -10.71 -7.28
C GLN A 22 -3.16 -11.80 -7.27
N ARG A 23 -3.96 -11.86 -6.20
CA ARG A 23 -5.07 -12.82 -6.04
C ARG A 23 -6.39 -12.35 -6.64
N ALA A 24 -6.47 -11.11 -7.10
CA ALA A 24 -7.72 -10.55 -7.60
C ALA A 24 -8.02 -11.07 -9.02
N ASP A 25 -9.16 -11.74 -9.17
CA ASP A 25 -9.63 -12.23 -10.47
C ASP A 25 -10.26 -11.12 -11.36
N ASN A 26 -10.55 -9.96 -10.77
CA ASN A 26 -11.15 -8.83 -11.46
C ASN A 26 -10.12 -7.70 -11.63
N ALA A 27 -9.90 -7.26 -12.86
CA ALA A 27 -9.02 -6.15 -13.20
C ALA A 27 -9.30 -4.87 -12.41
N LYS A 28 -10.57 -4.56 -12.12
CA LYS A 28 -10.94 -3.39 -11.31
C LYS A 28 -10.48 -3.53 -9.86
N ALA A 29 -10.66 -4.70 -9.26
CA ALA A 29 -10.21 -4.98 -7.89
C ALA A 29 -8.69 -5.00 -7.81
N CYS A 30 -8.02 -5.63 -8.78
CA CYS A 30 -6.57 -5.64 -8.93
C CYS A 30 -6.01 -4.21 -8.94
N ASN A 31 -6.58 -3.33 -9.77
CA ASN A 31 -6.19 -1.92 -9.84
C ASN A 31 -6.40 -1.19 -8.50
N SER A 32 -7.56 -1.35 -7.85
CA SER A 32 -7.82 -0.74 -6.55
C SER A 32 -6.82 -1.16 -5.47
N HIS A 33 -6.38 -2.43 -5.47
CA HIS A 33 -5.33 -2.88 -4.55
C HIS A 33 -3.96 -2.26 -4.87
N TYR A 34 -3.61 -2.10 -6.15
CA TYR A 34 -2.39 -1.39 -6.55
C TYR A 34 -2.41 0.10 -6.18
N GLU A 35 -3.56 0.78 -6.31
CA GLU A 35 -3.72 2.17 -5.89
C GLU A 35 -3.52 2.32 -4.37
N LEU A 36 -4.11 1.42 -3.58
CA LEU A 36 -3.93 1.42 -2.12
C LEU A 36 -2.47 1.12 -1.73
N ALA A 37 -1.84 0.13 -2.36
CA ALA A 37 -0.44 -0.18 -2.14
C ALA A 37 0.46 1.03 -2.42
N SER A 38 0.22 1.72 -3.54
CA SER A 38 0.98 2.92 -3.93
C SER A 38 0.83 4.03 -2.89
N ARG A 39 -0.39 4.31 -2.42
CA ARG A 39 -0.63 5.32 -1.37
C ARG A 39 0.08 5.00 -0.06
N TYR A 40 0.14 3.72 0.32
CA TYR A 40 0.88 3.32 1.51
C TYR A 40 2.39 3.49 1.32
N LEU A 41 2.93 3.16 0.14
CA LEU A 41 4.35 3.36 -0.18
C LEU A 41 4.73 4.84 -0.23
N ASP A 42 3.84 5.70 -0.73
CA ASP A 42 4.00 7.16 -0.70
C ASP A 42 4.18 7.68 0.74
N LEU A 43 3.36 7.18 1.69
CA LEU A 43 3.49 7.51 3.11
C LEU A 43 4.81 7.00 3.70
N VAL A 44 5.28 5.81 3.29
CA VAL A 44 6.58 5.26 3.73
C VAL A 44 7.74 6.12 3.22
N GLN A 45 7.69 6.56 1.97
CA GLN A 45 8.71 7.42 1.36
C GLN A 45 8.66 8.87 1.86
N GLY A 46 7.59 9.26 2.57
CA GLY A 46 7.32 10.65 2.92
C GLY A 46 6.93 11.50 1.71
N SER A 47 6.64 10.86 0.58
CA SER A 47 6.04 11.51 -0.59
C SER A 47 4.58 11.76 -0.26
N SER A 48 4.28 12.97 0.19
CA SER A 48 2.91 13.46 0.09
C SER A 48 2.66 13.65 -1.41
N ALA A 49 2.02 12.67 -2.06
CA ALA A 49 1.70 12.74 -3.49
C ALA A 49 1.14 14.14 -3.80
N LYS A 50 1.87 14.88 -4.64
CA LYS A 50 1.68 16.31 -4.89
C LYS A 50 0.72 16.55 -6.02
#